data_AF-A0A8H6CR98-F1
#
_entry.id   AF-A0A8H6CR98-F1
#
_cell.length_a   1.000
_cell.length_b   1.000
_cell.length_c   1.000
_cell.angle_alpha   90.00
_cell.angle_beta   90.00
_cell.angle_gamma   90.00
#
_symmetry.space_group_name_H-M   'P 1'
#
loop_
_entity.id
_entity.type
_entity.pdbx_description
1 polymer ?
#
loop_
_entity_poly.entity_id
_entity_poly.type
_entity_poly.pdbx_seq_one_letter_code
_entity_poly.pdbx_strand_id
1 'polypeptide(L)'
;MASNNVSAISAFIEGAPPGELADVVNDIKTLTEDDSTLLEKARPAFQKYNEEQLTTVKLPGSGKNVLISPYNSLGDGRYYDVESRSSFAFDPITQKASDVQSHPLESEHTDLMTSLSKTLATHAHEHYPSSTHAVFPAPTSSLAVLLVSNKYSPSNFWNGRLRTSYLYHPATAALTGTLRCDVHYYEDGNVRLLTTKTLPPSTVAASAGEIMKTIAKVEKGWQEELNRGFSRLSEGEFKSLRRQLPVTRQKVEWEKVTSYRAGKEIGGGRR
;
A
#
# COMPACT_ATOMS: atom_id res chain seq x y z
N MET A 1 27.05 -18.38 5.46
CA MET A 1 26.41 -18.49 4.14
C MET A 1 24.89 -18.63 4.25
N ALA A 2 24.35 -19.57 5.03
CA ALA A 2 22.90 -19.73 5.18
C ALA A 2 22.13 -18.49 5.72
N SER A 3 22.72 -17.68 6.59
CA SER A 3 22.05 -16.46 7.13
C SER A 3 21.88 -15.34 6.09
N ASN A 4 22.81 -15.21 5.14
CA ASN A 4 22.73 -14.19 4.09
C ASN A 4 21.60 -14.49 3.11
N ASN A 5 21.35 -15.79 2.84
CA ASN A 5 20.25 -16.21 1.97
C ASN A 5 18.89 -15.87 2.59
N VAL A 6 18.71 -16.10 3.90
CA VAL A 6 17.47 -15.74 4.59
C VAL A 6 17.23 -14.23 4.55
N SER A 7 18.25 -13.40 4.77
CA SER A 7 18.10 -11.95 4.70
C SER A 7 17.68 -11.46 3.31
N ALA A 8 18.25 -12.04 2.24
CA ALA A 8 17.89 -11.68 0.87
C ALA A 8 16.45 -12.12 0.53
N ILE A 9 16.07 -13.33 0.93
CA ILE A 9 14.71 -13.87 0.76
C ILE A 9 13.69 -13.00 1.50
N SER A 10 13.96 -12.63 2.75
CA SER A 10 13.11 -11.72 3.52
C SER A 10 12.93 -10.38 2.81
N ALA A 11 14.00 -9.81 2.23
CA ALA A 11 13.91 -8.56 1.48
C ALA A 11 13.06 -8.68 0.21
N PHE A 12 13.14 -9.81 -0.51
CA PHE A 12 12.27 -10.06 -1.67
C PHE A 12 10.80 -10.18 -1.27
N ILE A 13 10.51 -10.89 -0.16
CA ILE A 13 9.14 -11.02 0.38
C ILE A 13 8.58 -9.65 0.77
N GLU A 14 9.33 -8.85 1.52
CA GLU A 14 8.90 -7.51 1.96
C GLU A 14 8.76 -6.52 0.80
N GLY A 15 9.58 -6.69 -0.26
CA GLY A 15 9.57 -5.86 -1.46
C GLY A 15 8.50 -6.22 -2.50
N ALA A 16 7.78 -7.33 -2.31
CA ALA A 16 6.82 -7.85 -3.27
C ALA A 16 5.76 -6.79 -3.63
N PRO A 17 5.43 -6.61 -4.93
CA PRO A 17 4.31 -5.77 -5.33
C PRO A 17 2.96 -6.33 -4.84
N PRO A 18 1.95 -5.46 -4.68
CA PRO A 18 0.63 -5.90 -4.25
C PRO A 18 0.03 -6.87 -5.27
N GLY A 19 -0.46 -8.02 -4.79
CA GLY A 19 -1.03 -9.06 -5.66
C GLY A 19 -0.01 -10.03 -6.26
N GLU A 20 1.30 -9.81 -6.06
CA GLU A 20 2.37 -10.58 -6.73
C GLU A 20 3.24 -11.37 -5.75
N LEU A 21 2.90 -11.41 -4.45
CA LEU A 21 3.67 -12.15 -3.45
C LEU A 21 3.79 -13.65 -3.82
N ALA A 22 2.72 -14.26 -4.33
CA ALA A 22 2.75 -15.67 -4.71
C ALA A 22 3.75 -15.94 -5.85
N ASP A 23 3.85 -15.03 -6.81
CA ASP A 23 4.80 -15.10 -7.92
C ASP A 23 6.24 -14.95 -7.40
N VAL A 24 6.48 -13.94 -6.54
CA VAL A 24 7.77 -13.75 -5.87
C VAL A 24 8.18 -14.99 -5.06
N VAL A 25 7.25 -15.63 -4.36
CA VAL A 25 7.52 -16.87 -3.63
C VAL A 25 7.88 -18.02 -4.57
N ASN A 26 7.20 -18.15 -5.71
CA ASN A 26 7.52 -19.18 -6.70
C ASN A 26 8.91 -18.96 -7.33
N ASP A 27 9.29 -17.71 -7.59
CA ASP A 27 10.62 -17.34 -8.06
C ASP A 27 11.69 -17.67 -7.03
N ILE A 28 11.45 -17.33 -5.75
CA ILE A 28 12.35 -17.69 -4.64
C ILE A 28 12.55 -19.20 -4.60
N LYS A 29 11.47 -19.99 -4.65
CA LYS A 29 11.57 -21.46 -4.65
C LYS A 29 12.43 -21.97 -5.80
N THR A 30 12.27 -21.39 -6.99
CA THR A 30 13.07 -21.79 -8.16
C THR A 30 14.55 -21.44 -7.96
N LEU A 31 14.85 -20.27 -7.40
CA LEU A 31 16.22 -19.83 -7.10
C LEU A 31 16.88 -20.62 -5.97
N THR A 32 16.09 -21.20 -5.06
CA THR A 32 16.57 -21.96 -3.89
C THR A 32 16.40 -23.46 -4.03
N GLU A 33 16.11 -23.98 -5.23
CA GLU A 33 15.86 -25.41 -5.48
C GLU A 33 14.79 -26.02 -4.53
N ASP A 34 13.77 -25.22 -4.22
CA ASP A 34 12.62 -25.54 -3.35
C ASP A 34 13.00 -25.96 -1.91
N ASP A 35 14.09 -25.42 -1.36
CA ASP A 35 14.41 -25.57 0.07
C ASP A 35 13.36 -24.87 0.96
N SER A 36 12.33 -25.65 1.33
CA SER A 36 11.24 -25.21 2.22
C SER A 36 11.71 -24.66 3.57
N THR A 37 12.91 -25.03 4.05
CA THR A 37 13.42 -24.54 5.33
C THR A 37 13.79 -23.06 5.29
N LEU A 38 14.09 -22.51 4.11
CA LEU A 38 14.39 -21.10 3.95
C LEU A 38 13.15 -20.22 4.05
N LEU A 39 12.03 -20.65 3.47
CA LEU A 39 10.76 -19.93 3.57
C LEU A 39 10.25 -19.92 5.02
N GLU A 40 10.39 -21.03 5.74
CA GLU A 40 10.05 -21.08 7.17
C GLU A 40 10.93 -20.16 8.01
N LYS A 41 12.24 -20.09 7.73
CA LYS A 41 13.14 -19.13 8.39
C LYS A 41 12.78 -17.67 8.07
N ALA A 42 12.20 -17.41 6.90
CA ALA A 42 11.72 -16.09 6.48
C ALA A 42 10.27 -15.78 6.90
N ARG A 43 9.61 -16.65 7.68
CA ARG A 43 8.24 -16.45 8.19
C ARG A 43 8.00 -15.06 8.82
N PRO A 44 8.94 -14.45 9.58
CA PRO A 44 8.76 -13.09 10.09
C PRO A 44 8.58 -12.03 8.99
N ALA A 45 9.25 -12.17 7.85
CA ALA A 45 9.11 -11.26 6.71
C ALA A 45 7.72 -11.36 6.08
N PHE A 46 7.17 -12.57 5.99
CA PHE A 46 5.78 -12.77 5.55
C PHE A 46 4.79 -12.12 6.51
N GLN A 47 4.95 -12.29 7.82
CA GLN A 47 4.08 -11.67 8.81
C GLN A 47 4.12 -10.13 8.67
N LYS A 48 5.33 -9.57 8.64
CA LYS A 48 5.53 -8.13 8.45
C LYS A 48 4.90 -7.62 7.15
N TYR A 49 5.14 -8.31 6.03
CA TYR A 49 4.51 -7.97 4.75
C TYR A 49 2.99 -7.97 4.88
N ASN A 50 2.39 -9.03 5.44
CA ASN A 50 0.94 -9.15 5.53
C ASN A 50 0.30 -8.06 6.39
N GLU A 51 0.90 -7.76 7.55
CA GLU A 51 0.43 -6.72 8.46
C GLU A 51 0.59 -5.32 7.86
N GLU A 52 1.76 -5.00 7.28
CA GLU A 52 1.99 -3.68 6.66
C GLU A 52 1.08 -3.48 5.44
N GLN A 53 0.87 -4.53 4.65
CA GLN A 53 0.08 -4.49 3.43
C GLN A 53 -1.45 -4.58 3.67
N LEU A 54 -1.88 -4.72 4.93
CA LEU A 54 -3.28 -4.96 5.28
C LEU A 54 -3.87 -6.10 4.45
N THR A 55 -3.16 -7.24 4.40
CA THR A 55 -3.58 -8.40 3.60
C THR A 55 -5.01 -8.78 3.96
N THR A 56 -5.81 -9.04 2.93
CA THR A 56 -7.21 -9.44 3.06
C THR A 56 -7.32 -10.95 2.96
N VAL A 57 -8.00 -11.60 3.91
CA VAL A 57 -8.23 -13.05 3.91
C VAL A 57 -9.71 -13.37 4.12
N LYS A 58 -10.20 -14.47 3.55
CA LYS A 58 -11.56 -14.98 3.84
C LYS A 58 -11.51 -15.97 4.98
N LEU A 59 -12.42 -15.81 5.93
CA LEU A 59 -12.61 -16.82 6.97
C LEU A 59 -13.35 -18.04 6.39
N PRO A 60 -13.01 -19.27 6.83
CA PRO A 60 -13.79 -20.47 6.50
C PRO A 60 -15.29 -20.26 6.74
N GLY A 61 -16.10 -20.46 5.70
CA GLY A 61 -17.56 -20.28 5.77
C GLY A 61 -18.07 -18.84 5.66
N SER A 62 -17.19 -17.83 5.55
CA SER A 62 -17.58 -16.43 5.35
C SER A 62 -17.37 -15.97 3.91
N GLY A 63 -18.30 -15.16 3.39
CA GLY A 63 -18.15 -14.49 2.09
C GLY A 63 -17.35 -13.18 2.13
N LYS A 64 -17.15 -12.61 3.33
CA LYS A 64 -16.46 -11.33 3.53
C LYS A 64 -14.97 -11.54 3.80
N ASN A 65 -14.17 -10.58 3.33
CA ASN A 65 -12.76 -10.51 3.67
C ASN A 65 -12.58 -9.82 5.04
N VAL A 66 -11.57 -10.24 5.78
CA VAL A 66 -11.07 -9.59 7.00
C VAL A 66 -9.63 -9.14 6.79
N LEU A 67 -9.15 -8.20 7.61
CA LEU A 67 -7.80 -7.65 7.52
C LEU A 67 -6.81 -8.40 8.41
N ILE A 68 -5.55 -8.43 7.97
CA ILE A 68 -4.38 -8.74 8.80
C ILE A 68 -3.67 -7.43 9.09
N SER A 69 -3.53 -7.08 10.37
CA SER A 69 -2.88 -5.85 10.80
C SER A 69 -2.24 -6.00 12.18
N PRO A 70 -1.33 -5.09 12.58
CA PRO A 70 -0.79 -5.09 13.93
C PRO A 70 -1.87 -4.84 15.01
N TYR A 71 -2.97 -4.15 14.65
CA TYR A 71 -4.03 -3.75 15.60
C TYR A 71 -5.01 -4.87 15.93
N ASN A 72 -5.01 -5.95 15.14
CA ASN A 72 -5.87 -7.10 15.37
C ASN A 72 -5.10 -8.40 15.59
N SER A 73 -3.80 -8.32 15.88
CA SER A 73 -2.98 -9.45 16.28
C SER A 73 -3.22 -9.80 17.75
N LEU A 74 -3.44 -11.08 18.03
CA LEU A 74 -3.53 -11.63 19.40
C LEU A 74 -2.21 -12.28 19.84
N GLY A 75 -1.16 -12.22 19.00
CA GLY A 75 0.04 -13.02 19.17
C GLY A 75 -0.11 -14.44 18.63
N ASP A 76 1.00 -15.17 18.57
CA ASP A 76 1.06 -16.59 18.18
C ASP A 76 0.33 -16.94 16.88
N GLY A 77 0.37 -16.04 15.90
CA GLY A 77 -0.26 -16.24 14.58
C GLY A 77 -1.79 -16.17 14.58
N ARG A 78 -2.41 -15.66 15.65
CA ARG A 78 -3.85 -15.43 15.72
C ARG A 78 -4.21 -13.97 15.52
N TYR A 79 -5.34 -13.76 14.85
CA TYR A 79 -5.93 -12.44 14.63
C TYR A 79 -7.41 -12.48 14.99
N TYR A 80 -8.01 -11.31 15.16
CA TYR A 80 -9.46 -11.20 15.36
C TYR A 80 -10.12 -10.23 14.39
N ASP A 81 -11.41 -10.41 14.20
CA ASP A 81 -12.26 -9.53 13.42
C ASP A 81 -13.44 -9.06 14.28
N VAL A 82 -13.63 -7.74 14.30
CA VAL A 82 -14.62 -7.08 15.14
C VAL A 82 -16.04 -7.29 14.61
N GLU A 83 -16.23 -7.28 13.29
CA GLU A 83 -17.56 -7.38 12.67
C GLU A 83 -18.14 -8.79 12.85
N SER A 84 -17.33 -9.82 12.58
CA SER A 84 -17.72 -11.22 12.75
C SER A 84 -17.60 -11.74 14.19
N ARG A 85 -17.08 -10.93 15.12
CA ARG A 85 -16.85 -11.30 16.53
C ARG A 85 -16.11 -12.64 16.66
N SER A 86 -15.07 -12.78 15.87
CA SER A 86 -14.35 -14.04 15.72
C SER A 86 -12.84 -13.82 15.77
N SER A 87 -12.12 -14.78 16.34
CA SER A 87 -10.67 -14.93 16.18
C SER A 87 -10.36 -16.09 15.24
N PHE A 88 -9.18 -16.09 14.64
CA PHE A 88 -8.77 -17.10 13.69
C PHE A 88 -7.24 -17.22 13.68
N ALA A 89 -6.74 -18.41 13.38
CA ALA A 89 -5.34 -18.62 13.04
C ALA A 89 -5.08 -18.14 11.62
N PHE A 90 -3.91 -17.56 11.37
CA PHE A 90 -3.47 -17.11 10.05
C PHE A 90 -2.07 -17.64 9.76
N ASP A 91 -1.93 -18.38 8.66
CA ASP A 91 -0.62 -18.78 8.18
C ASP A 91 -0.07 -17.70 7.23
N PRO A 92 0.98 -16.95 7.65
CA PRO A 92 1.53 -15.86 6.87
C PRO A 92 2.15 -16.28 5.53
N ILE A 93 2.59 -17.54 5.39
CA ILE A 93 3.21 -18.03 4.14
C ILE A 93 2.13 -18.35 3.11
N THR A 94 1.11 -19.14 3.50
CA THR A 94 0.03 -19.54 2.58
C THR A 94 -1.09 -18.51 2.46
N GLN A 95 -1.09 -17.48 3.32
CA GLN A 95 -2.12 -16.46 3.43
C GLN A 95 -3.54 -17.04 3.65
N LYS A 96 -3.65 -18.09 4.46
CA LYS A 96 -4.91 -18.77 4.76
C LYS A 96 -5.33 -18.59 6.22
N ALA A 97 -6.62 -18.35 6.42
CA ALA A 97 -7.25 -18.35 7.74
C ALA A 97 -7.82 -19.74 8.08
N SER A 98 -7.74 -20.12 9.35
CA SER A 98 -8.25 -21.38 9.89
C SER A 98 -8.65 -21.23 11.36
N ASP A 99 -9.19 -22.29 11.96
CA ASP A 99 -9.51 -22.35 13.40
C ASP A 99 -10.28 -21.11 13.93
N VAL A 100 -11.42 -20.86 13.29
CA VAL A 100 -12.30 -19.74 13.64
C VAL A 100 -13.00 -20.02 14.96
N GLN A 101 -12.90 -19.10 15.90
CA GLN A 101 -13.44 -19.20 17.25
C GLN A 101 -14.15 -17.90 17.63
N SER A 102 -15.15 -17.97 18.50
CA SER A 102 -15.81 -16.76 19.02
C SER A 102 -14.81 -15.87 19.77
N HIS A 103 -14.87 -14.57 19.53
CA HIS A 103 -14.04 -13.58 20.22
C HIS A 103 -14.84 -12.32 20.53
N PRO A 104 -14.96 -11.92 21.81
CA PRO A 104 -15.71 -10.73 22.18
C PRO A 104 -14.96 -9.47 21.74
N LEU A 105 -15.72 -8.40 21.51
CA LEU A 105 -15.16 -7.07 21.34
C LEU A 105 -14.90 -6.45 22.71
N GLU A 106 -13.65 -6.04 22.96
CA GLU A 106 -13.25 -5.34 24.18
C GLU A 106 -12.74 -3.94 23.83
N SER A 107 -13.49 -2.90 24.22
CA SER A 107 -13.10 -1.49 23.99
C SER A 107 -13.78 -0.54 24.98
N GLU A 108 -13.02 0.41 25.51
CA GLU A 108 -13.54 1.54 26.30
C GLU A 108 -14.40 2.51 25.46
N HIS A 109 -14.33 2.41 24.13
CA HIS A 109 -14.97 3.34 23.19
C HIS A 109 -15.92 2.61 22.21
N THR A 110 -16.59 1.56 22.68
CA THR A 110 -17.43 0.68 21.85
C THR A 110 -18.49 1.43 21.01
N ASP A 111 -19.15 2.44 21.56
CA ASP A 111 -20.19 3.21 20.84
C ASP A 111 -19.61 4.05 19.70
N LEU A 112 -18.50 4.75 19.96
CA LEU A 112 -17.80 5.54 18.95
C LEU A 112 -17.22 4.63 17.87
N MET A 113 -16.58 3.53 18.27
CA MET A 113 -16.02 2.55 17.35
C MET A 113 -17.09 1.95 16.44
N THR A 114 -18.24 1.56 16.99
CA THR A 114 -19.38 1.04 16.23
C THR A 114 -19.91 2.07 15.22
N SER A 115 -20.08 3.32 15.67
CA SER A 115 -20.52 4.42 14.82
C SER A 115 -19.50 4.73 13.70
N LEU A 116 -18.22 4.64 14.03
CA LEU A 116 -17.11 4.86 13.10
C LEU A 116 -17.02 3.73 12.07
N SER A 117 -17.17 2.46 12.47
CA SER A 117 -17.24 1.33 11.54
C SER A 117 -18.38 1.49 10.54
N LYS A 118 -19.57 1.93 10.98
CA LYS A 118 -20.70 2.16 10.08
C LYS A 118 -20.44 3.29 9.08
N THR A 119 -19.92 4.42 9.55
CA THR A 119 -19.62 5.58 8.69
C THR A 119 -18.45 5.30 7.74
N LEU A 120 -17.43 4.56 8.19
CA LEU A 120 -16.35 4.04 7.35
C LEU A 120 -16.87 3.10 6.27
N ALA A 121 -17.82 2.22 6.59
CA ALA A 121 -18.42 1.32 5.61
C ALA A 121 -19.17 2.07 4.50
N THR A 122 -19.92 3.12 4.86
CA THR A 122 -20.58 4.00 3.89
C THR A 122 -19.55 4.72 3.00
N HIS A 123 -18.55 5.36 3.61
CA HIS A 123 -17.45 6.02 2.88
C HIS A 123 -16.71 5.05 1.94
N ALA A 124 -16.42 3.85 2.45
CA ALA A 124 -15.74 2.80 1.71
C ALA A 124 -16.53 2.40 0.45
N HIS A 125 -17.84 2.22 0.59
CA HIS A 125 -18.74 1.87 -0.51
C HIS A 125 -18.86 2.97 -1.56
N GLU A 126 -18.90 4.24 -1.15
CA GLU A 126 -19.06 5.39 -2.03
C GLU A 126 -17.80 5.71 -2.85
N HIS A 127 -16.61 5.43 -2.30
CA HIS A 127 -15.34 5.90 -2.86
C HIS A 127 -14.40 4.79 -3.37
N TYR A 128 -14.58 3.54 -2.93
CA TYR A 128 -13.68 2.45 -3.27
C TYR A 128 -14.43 1.26 -3.88
N PRO A 129 -14.22 0.95 -5.18
CA PRO A 129 -14.95 -0.13 -5.86
C PRO A 129 -14.77 -1.52 -5.23
N SER A 130 -13.61 -1.76 -4.60
CA SER A 130 -13.29 -3.02 -3.92
C SER A 130 -12.40 -2.72 -2.73
N SER A 131 -12.98 -2.76 -1.53
CA SER A 131 -12.27 -2.46 -0.29
C SER A 131 -12.59 -3.44 0.83
N THR A 132 -11.70 -3.48 1.80
CA THR A 132 -11.90 -4.12 3.09
C THR A 132 -11.44 -3.13 4.15
N HIS A 133 -12.22 -2.99 5.21
CA HIS A 133 -12.01 -1.96 6.21
C HIS A 133 -12.39 -2.50 7.58
N ALA A 134 -11.78 -1.96 8.62
CA ALA A 134 -12.09 -2.32 9.99
C ALA A 134 -11.68 -1.18 10.93
N VAL A 135 -12.34 -1.13 12.07
CA VAL A 135 -11.94 -0.25 13.19
C VAL A 135 -11.58 -1.14 14.36
N PHE A 136 -10.38 -0.97 14.90
CA PHE A 136 -9.86 -1.75 16.01
C PHE A 136 -9.54 -0.86 17.21
N PRO A 137 -9.71 -1.35 18.44
CA PRO A 137 -9.03 -0.79 19.60
C PRO A 137 -7.51 -0.79 19.36
N ALA A 138 -6.84 0.26 19.79
CA ALA A 138 -5.41 0.45 19.61
C ALA A 138 -4.76 0.94 20.92
N PRO A 139 -3.41 0.89 21.03
CA PRO A 139 -2.72 1.25 22.27
C PRO A 139 -3.12 2.63 22.80
N THR A 140 -2.99 2.85 24.12
CA THR A 140 -3.33 4.13 24.77
C THR A 140 -4.80 4.56 24.61
N SER A 141 -5.72 3.60 24.63
CA SER A 141 -7.17 3.81 24.45
C SER A 141 -7.51 4.62 23.20
N SER A 142 -6.85 4.27 22.09
CA SER A 142 -7.09 4.87 20.77
C SER A 142 -7.87 3.92 19.87
N LEU A 143 -8.32 4.44 18.73
CA LEU A 143 -9.03 3.66 17.71
C LEU A 143 -8.22 3.72 16.41
N ALA A 144 -7.84 2.54 15.89
CA ALA A 144 -7.24 2.40 14.57
C ALA A 144 -8.34 2.25 13.52
N VAL A 145 -8.35 3.12 12.51
CA VAL A 145 -9.29 3.13 11.39
C VAL A 145 -8.52 2.71 10.15
N LEU A 146 -8.80 1.51 9.65
CA LEU A 146 -8.04 0.88 8.57
C LEU A 146 -8.93 0.67 7.34
N LEU A 147 -8.37 0.94 6.17
CA LEU A 147 -8.99 0.58 4.89
C LEU A 147 -7.90 0.18 3.90
N VAL A 148 -8.16 -0.89 3.16
CA VAL A 148 -7.37 -1.32 2.00
C VAL A 148 -8.29 -1.45 0.80
N SER A 149 -7.86 -0.94 -0.35
CA SER A 149 -8.54 -1.09 -1.62
C SER A 149 -7.59 -1.71 -2.62
N ASN A 150 -7.97 -2.87 -3.15
CA ASN A 150 -7.14 -3.66 -4.05
C ASN A 150 -7.79 -3.75 -5.43
N LYS A 151 -6.99 -3.56 -6.48
CA LYS A 151 -7.39 -3.85 -7.86
C LYS A 151 -6.24 -4.54 -8.57
N TYR A 152 -6.43 -5.82 -8.84
CA TYR A 152 -5.43 -6.66 -9.49
C TYR A 152 -5.93 -7.05 -10.86
N SER A 153 -5.09 -6.85 -11.86
CA SER A 153 -5.43 -7.11 -13.25
C SER A 153 -4.22 -7.74 -13.96
N PRO A 154 -3.76 -8.92 -13.51
CA PRO A 154 -2.55 -9.54 -14.03
C PRO A 154 -2.61 -9.86 -15.53
N SER A 155 -3.81 -10.12 -16.07
CA SER A 155 -4.02 -10.30 -17.52
C SER A 155 -3.75 -9.03 -18.34
N ASN A 156 -3.76 -7.87 -17.70
CA ASN A 156 -3.41 -6.57 -18.29
C ASN A 156 -2.09 -6.04 -17.71
N PHE A 157 -1.29 -6.90 -17.08
CA PHE A 157 0.04 -6.60 -16.56
C PHE A 157 0.09 -5.42 -15.56
N TRP A 158 -0.93 -5.28 -14.71
CA TRP A 158 -0.87 -4.30 -13.63
C TRP A 158 -1.65 -4.67 -12.39
N ASN A 159 -1.14 -4.20 -11.25
CA ASN A 159 -1.75 -4.32 -9.95
C ASN A 159 -1.68 -2.99 -9.19
N GLY A 160 -2.69 -2.74 -8.37
CA GLY A 160 -2.78 -1.53 -7.56
C GLY A 160 -3.34 -1.80 -6.18
N ARG A 161 -2.77 -1.15 -5.17
CA ARG A 161 -3.24 -1.17 -3.80
C ARG A 161 -3.16 0.22 -3.18
N LEU A 162 -4.27 0.64 -2.59
CA LEU A 162 -4.35 1.79 -1.70
C LEU A 162 -4.56 1.29 -0.27
N ARG A 163 -3.83 1.86 0.68
CA ARG A 163 -3.97 1.60 2.12
C ARG A 163 -4.10 2.92 2.87
N THR A 164 -5.01 2.98 3.82
CA THR A 164 -5.12 4.08 4.77
C THR A 164 -5.15 3.52 6.18
N SER A 165 -4.35 4.11 7.05
CA SER A 165 -4.31 3.79 8.48
C SER A 165 -4.37 5.10 9.25
N TYR A 166 -5.44 5.30 10.01
CA TYR A 166 -5.58 6.45 10.90
C TYR A 166 -5.62 5.97 12.34
N LEU A 167 -5.06 6.78 13.24
CA LEU A 167 -5.12 6.59 14.67
C LEU A 167 -5.84 7.78 15.28
N TYR A 168 -6.97 7.51 15.93
CA TYR A 168 -7.77 8.52 16.61
C TYR A 168 -7.70 8.32 18.12
N HIS A 169 -7.37 9.37 18.86
CA HIS A 169 -7.30 9.38 20.32
C HIS A 169 -8.50 10.14 20.89
N PRO A 170 -9.54 9.47 21.41
CA PRO A 170 -10.75 10.15 21.90
C PRO A 170 -10.48 11.13 23.04
N ALA A 171 -9.54 10.83 23.93
CA ALA A 171 -9.19 11.69 25.06
C ALA A 171 -8.58 13.04 24.65
N THR A 172 -7.78 13.08 23.58
CA THR A 172 -7.10 14.29 23.11
C THR A 172 -7.73 14.87 21.84
N ALA A 173 -8.76 14.21 21.31
CA ALA A 173 -9.36 14.51 20.01
C ALA A 173 -8.34 14.50 18.86
N ALA A 174 -7.19 13.81 19.02
CA ALA A 174 -6.11 13.82 18.04
C ALA A 174 -6.34 12.74 16.96
N LEU A 175 -6.32 13.16 15.69
CA LEU A 175 -6.32 12.31 14.52
C LEU A 175 -4.97 12.41 13.81
N THR A 176 -4.31 11.27 13.66
CA THR A 176 -3.10 11.10 12.83
C THR A 176 -3.35 9.99 11.83
N GLY A 177 -2.53 9.89 10.78
CA GLY A 177 -2.66 8.77 9.86
C GLY A 177 -1.68 8.80 8.70
N THR A 178 -1.69 7.72 7.95
CA THR A 178 -0.85 7.50 6.78
C THR A 178 -1.69 6.90 5.66
N LEU A 179 -1.54 7.46 4.47
CA LEU A 179 -2.12 6.95 3.23
C LEU A 179 -0.97 6.46 2.34
N ARG A 180 -1.13 5.31 1.70
CA ARG A 180 -0.12 4.69 0.84
C ARG A 180 -0.77 4.18 -0.43
N CYS A 181 -0.14 4.46 -1.58
CA CYS A 181 -0.56 3.96 -2.88
C CYS A 181 0.64 3.26 -3.53
N ASP A 182 0.40 2.03 -3.98
CA ASP A 182 1.36 1.16 -4.65
C ASP A 182 0.72 0.65 -5.94
N VAL A 183 1.27 1.06 -7.09
CA VAL A 183 0.80 0.63 -8.41
C VAL A 183 1.98 0.08 -9.18
N HIS A 184 1.86 -1.11 -9.74
CA HIS A 184 2.88 -1.78 -10.53
C HIS A 184 2.31 -2.10 -11.92
N TYR A 185 3.00 -1.68 -12.97
CA TYR A 185 2.71 -1.98 -14.37
C TYR A 185 3.94 -2.62 -15.00
N TYR A 186 3.76 -3.76 -15.66
CA TYR A 186 4.86 -4.63 -16.08
C TYR A 186 4.67 -5.25 -17.48
N GLU A 187 3.96 -4.56 -18.37
CA GLU A 187 3.92 -4.91 -19.79
C GLU A 187 5.15 -4.32 -20.51
N ASP A 188 5.97 -5.18 -21.12
CA ASP A 188 7.18 -4.80 -21.87
C ASP A 188 8.16 -3.88 -21.11
N GLY A 189 8.12 -3.91 -19.78
CA GLY A 189 8.88 -3.05 -18.89
C GLY A 189 8.52 -3.27 -17.43
N ASN A 190 9.01 -2.40 -16.55
CA ASN A 190 8.64 -2.40 -15.13
C ASN A 190 8.55 -0.95 -14.65
N VAL A 191 7.34 -0.51 -14.32
CA VAL A 191 7.05 0.82 -13.80
C VAL A 191 6.26 0.67 -12.51
N ARG A 192 6.75 1.26 -11.42
CA ARG A 192 6.08 1.23 -10.12
C ARG A 192 5.91 2.63 -9.55
N LEU A 193 4.70 2.96 -9.13
CA LEU A 193 4.37 4.13 -8.32
C LEU A 193 4.34 3.70 -6.85
N LEU A 194 5.23 4.27 -6.04
CA LEU A 194 5.19 4.17 -4.58
C LEU A 194 5.04 5.57 -4.01
N THR A 195 3.92 5.84 -3.35
CA THR A 195 3.68 7.15 -2.73
C THR A 195 3.03 7.00 -1.36
N THR A 196 3.45 7.86 -0.45
CA THR A 196 2.97 7.91 0.93
C THR A 196 2.65 9.35 1.31
N LYS A 197 1.52 9.54 1.99
CA LYS A 197 1.16 10.82 2.62
C LYS A 197 0.87 10.59 4.09
N THR A 198 1.53 11.37 4.94
CA THR A 198 1.25 11.39 6.38
C THR A 198 0.36 12.59 6.68
N LEU A 199 -0.72 12.34 7.43
CA LEU A 199 -1.58 13.37 7.99
C LEU A 199 -0.87 13.97 9.22
N PRO A 200 -0.55 15.27 9.23
CA PRO A 200 -0.06 15.92 10.45
C PRO A 200 -1.13 15.81 11.56
N PRO A 201 -0.73 15.83 12.84
CA PRO A 201 -1.67 15.81 13.95
C PRO A 201 -2.75 16.88 13.80
N SER A 202 -4.00 16.44 13.82
CA SER A 202 -5.17 17.31 13.68
C SER A 202 -6.15 17.06 14.82
N THR A 203 -6.83 18.10 15.28
CA THR A 203 -7.83 17.98 16.34
C THR A 203 -9.22 17.86 15.70
N VAL A 204 -9.93 16.77 15.99
CA VAL A 204 -11.24 16.46 15.45
C VAL A 204 -12.16 16.01 16.58
N ALA A 205 -13.37 16.55 16.65
CA ALA A 205 -14.33 16.16 17.69
C ALA A 205 -14.57 14.64 17.69
N ALA A 206 -14.83 14.07 18.88
CA ALA A 206 -15.09 12.63 19.09
C ALA A 206 -16.47 12.21 18.59
N SER A 207 -16.70 12.42 17.29
CA SER A 207 -17.90 12.07 16.54
C SER A 207 -17.47 11.33 15.29
N ALA A 208 -18.05 10.16 15.04
CA ALA A 208 -17.78 9.37 13.85
C ALA A 208 -17.96 10.20 12.55
N GLY A 209 -18.96 11.09 12.52
CA GLY A 209 -19.21 11.95 11.36
C GLY A 209 -18.11 12.97 11.10
N GLU A 210 -17.61 13.66 12.15
CA GLU A 210 -16.53 14.65 11.98
C GLU A 210 -15.18 14.00 11.69
N ILE A 211 -14.90 12.83 12.29
CA ILE A 211 -13.72 12.02 12.00
C ILE A 211 -13.73 11.60 10.53
N MET A 212 -14.82 10.99 10.05
CA MET A 212 -14.91 10.54 8.66
C MET A 212 -14.91 11.70 7.66
N LYS A 213 -15.55 12.82 7.97
CA LYS A 213 -15.50 14.04 7.13
C LYS A 213 -14.08 14.56 6.98
N THR A 214 -13.28 14.51 8.06
CA THR A 214 -11.87 14.91 8.03
C THR A 214 -11.06 13.94 7.18
N ILE A 215 -11.24 12.63 7.38
CA ILE A 215 -10.61 11.57 6.57
C ILE A 215 -10.93 11.76 5.08
N ALA A 216 -12.20 11.91 4.72
CA ALA A 216 -12.63 12.10 3.33
C ALA A 216 -12.02 13.35 2.69
N LYS A 217 -11.91 14.46 3.44
CA LYS A 217 -11.25 15.68 2.97
C LYS A 217 -9.76 15.46 2.68
N VAL A 218 -9.07 14.72 3.56
CA VAL A 218 -7.64 14.40 3.41
C VAL A 218 -7.41 13.50 2.20
N GLU A 219 -8.22 12.45 2.05
CA GLU A 219 -8.14 11.50 0.94
C GLU A 219 -8.39 12.18 -0.40
N LYS A 220 -9.48 12.95 -0.50
CA LYS A 220 -9.79 13.74 -1.71
C LYS A 220 -8.66 14.70 -2.06
N GLY A 221 -8.18 15.46 -1.07
CA GLY A 221 -7.09 16.41 -1.29
C GLY A 221 -5.81 15.74 -1.77
N TRP A 222 -5.49 14.55 -1.27
CA TRP A 222 -4.34 13.78 -1.73
C TRP A 222 -4.52 13.23 -3.16
N GLN A 223 -5.69 12.69 -3.48
CA GLN A 223 -5.97 12.21 -4.83
C GLN A 223 -5.84 13.33 -5.86
N GLU A 224 -6.41 14.51 -5.58
CA GLU A 224 -6.27 15.67 -6.46
C GLU A 224 -4.82 16.15 -6.57
N GLU A 225 -4.04 16.08 -5.49
CA GLU A 225 -2.62 16.39 -5.49
C GLU A 225 -1.81 15.41 -6.35
N LEU A 226 -2.10 14.10 -6.27
CA LEU A 226 -1.47 13.09 -7.13
C LEU A 226 -1.78 13.35 -8.61
N ASN A 227 -3.03 13.66 -8.95
CA ASN A 227 -3.43 13.98 -10.32
C ASN A 227 -2.66 15.20 -10.85
N ARG A 228 -2.60 16.30 -10.09
CA ARG A 228 -1.79 17.48 -10.45
C ARG A 228 -0.30 17.16 -10.55
N GLY A 229 0.19 16.29 -9.66
CA GLY A 229 1.57 15.81 -9.67
C GLY A 229 1.93 15.12 -10.98
N PHE A 230 1.08 14.22 -11.47
CA PHE A 230 1.28 13.56 -12.76
C PHE A 230 1.26 14.52 -13.94
N SER A 231 0.33 15.49 -13.98
CA SER A 231 0.33 16.53 -15.02
C SER A 231 1.62 17.36 -15.00
N ARG A 232 2.12 17.75 -13.81
CA ARG A 232 3.38 18.49 -13.68
C ARG A 232 4.59 17.68 -14.16
N LEU A 233 4.65 16.40 -13.81
CA LEU A 233 5.73 15.51 -14.23
C LEU A 233 5.76 15.33 -15.75
N SER A 234 4.61 15.11 -16.38
CA SER A 234 4.51 14.88 -17.82
C SER A 234 4.80 16.15 -18.64
N GLU A 235 4.36 17.32 -18.17
CA GLU A 235 4.49 18.57 -18.93
C GLU A 235 5.80 19.31 -18.68
N GLY A 236 6.43 19.13 -17.52
CA GLY A 236 7.64 19.83 -17.08
C GLY A 236 8.85 18.91 -16.94
N GLU A 237 8.91 18.16 -15.84
CA GLU A 237 10.12 17.45 -15.41
C GLU A 237 10.62 16.42 -16.41
N PHE A 238 9.75 15.60 -17.01
CA PHE A 238 10.21 14.62 -18.00
C PHE A 238 10.77 15.27 -19.28
N LYS A 239 10.26 16.46 -19.66
CA LYS A 239 10.78 17.20 -20.81
C LYS A 239 12.13 17.87 -20.52
N SER A 240 12.43 18.17 -19.25
CA SER A 240 13.73 18.73 -18.86
C SER A 240 14.83 17.67 -18.89
N LEU A 241 14.50 16.41 -18.55
CA LEU A 241 15.43 15.27 -18.63
C LEU A 241 15.79 14.92 -20.08
N ARG A 242 14.78 14.73 -20.93
CA ARG A 242 14.99 14.44 -22.35
C ARG A 242 13.93 15.11 -23.20
N ARG A 243 14.38 16.01 -24.06
CA ARG A 243 13.51 16.67 -25.03
C ARG A 243 13.00 15.65 -26.04
N GLN A 244 11.74 15.78 -26.44
CA GLN A 244 11.16 14.97 -27.52
C GLN A 244 11.88 15.21 -28.86
N LEU A 245 12.34 16.45 -29.08
CA LEU A 245 13.16 16.85 -30.22
C LEU A 245 14.31 17.75 -29.75
N PRO A 246 15.44 17.77 -30.49
CA PRO A 246 16.49 18.77 -30.33
C PRO A 246 15.94 20.21 -30.31
N VAL A 247 16.75 21.17 -29.86
CA VAL A 247 16.36 22.60 -29.81
C VAL A 247 15.87 23.11 -31.18
N THR A 248 16.45 22.58 -32.26
CA THR A 248 16.07 22.88 -33.64
C THR A 248 14.66 22.43 -34.04
N ARG A 249 13.99 21.61 -33.21
CA ARG A 249 12.68 20.98 -33.49
C ARG A 249 12.68 20.10 -34.75
N GLN A 250 13.84 19.55 -35.10
CA GLN A 250 14.02 18.62 -36.21
C GLN A 250 14.76 17.37 -35.73
N LYS A 251 14.52 16.22 -36.38
CA LYS A 251 15.31 15.01 -36.12
C LYS A 251 16.78 15.29 -36.44
N VAL A 252 17.68 14.61 -35.73
CA VAL A 252 19.12 14.74 -35.96
C VAL A 252 19.45 14.27 -37.37
N GLU A 253 20.08 15.14 -38.16
CA GLU A 253 20.64 14.80 -39.46
C GLU A 253 22.01 14.14 -39.27
N TRP A 254 22.04 12.82 -39.15
CA TRP A 254 23.26 12.06 -38.83
C TRP A 254 24.41 12.29 -39.82
N GLU A 255 24.12 12.56 -41.09
CA GLU A 255 25.13 12.88 -42.13
C GLU A 255 25.89 14.19 -41.84
N LYS A 256 25.23 15.16 -41.20
CA LYS A 256 25.84 16.44 -40.83
C LYS A 256 26.67 16.31 -39.55
N VAL A 257 26.31 15.40 -38.64
CA VAL A 257 26.99 15.22 -37.35
C VAL A 257 28.46 14.83 -37.52
N THR A 258 28.80 14.03 -38.54
CA THR A 258 30.19 13.62 -38.82
C THR A 258 31.03 14.70 -39.49
N SER A 259 30.41 15.70 -40.12
CA SER A 259 31.07 16.80 -40.83
C SER A 259 31.20 18.08 -40.01
N TYR A 260 30.40 18.25 -38.94
CA TYR A 260 30.53 19.36 -37.99
C TYR A 260 31.83 19.25 -37.19
N ARG A 261 32.85 20.03 -37.56
CA ARG A 261 34.01 20.30 -36.68
C ARG A 261 33.59 21.26 -35.57
N ALA A 262 33.13 20.72 -34.45
CA ALA A 262 32.63 21.45 -33.29
C ALA A 262 33.56 22.60 -32.79
N GLY A 263 34.87 22.53 -33.06
CA GLY A 263 35.84 23.53 -32.62
C GLY A 263 35.92 24.82 -33.43
N LYS A 264 35.35 24.91 -34.66
CA LYS A 264 35.54 26.08 -35.53
C LYS A 264 34.44 27.14 -35.45
N GLU A 265 33.25 26.79 -34.98
CA GLU A 265 32.08 27.69 -34.95
C GLU A 265 31.72 28.23 -33.55
N ILE A 266 32.27 27.66 -32.47
CA ILE A 266 32.02 28.12 -31.09
C ILE A 266 32.78 29.43 -30.77
N GLY A 267 33.75 29.83 -31.59
CA GLY A 267 34.56 31.05 -31.40
C GLY A 267 33.94 32.37 -31.89
N GLY A 268 32.76 32.36 -32.50
CA GLY A 268 32.19 33.55 -33.16
C GLY A 268 31.18 34.38 -32.35
N GLY A 269 30.74 33.89 -31.19
CA GLY A 269 29.67 34.52 -30.39
C GLY A 269 30.20 35.55 -29.38
N ARG A 270 30.84 36.62 -29.85
CA ARG A 270 31.06 37.83 -29.02
C ARG A 270 30.77 39.07 -29.86
N ARG A 271 29.53 39.54 -29.78
CA ARG A 271 29.12 40.96 -29.74
C ARG A 271 27.63 41.07 -29.45
#